data_AF-A0A949CKS6-F1
#
_entry.id   AF-A0A949CKS6-F1
#
_cell.length_a   1.000
_cell.length_b   1.000
_cell.length_c   1.000
_cell.angle_alpha   90.00
_cell.angle_beta   90.00
_cell.angle_gamma   90.00
#
_symmetry.space_group_name_H-M   'P 1'
#
loop_
_entity.id
_entity.type
_entity.pdbx_description
1 polymer ?
#
loop_
_entity_poly.entity_id
_entity_poly.type
_entity_poly.pdbx_seq_one_letter_code
_entity_poly.pdbx_strand_id
1 'polypeptide(L)'
;MDQSDKSKPPLCHFEMDVERRCGFNASIGTFANPWFSGLIAFVLTVLFYLLVTFLPTSYYTDLFLKRGPTQHAAVFFGFWCLTILLLKRHKLNLQRRALAYDAIPSTHHFILSSQTADQVVSKLHENAADPERFIVYNRILVAISNLKNLGRVSDVDDMLRSIADRDESAHETSFGLLNGFLWAIPVLGFIGTVLGLGQSIASFSSLLD
;
A
#
# COMPACT_ATOMS: atom_id res chain seq x y z
N MET A 1 -12.05 16.39 -36.78
CA MET A 1 -12.65 15.45 -35.81
C MET A 1 -11.67 14.30 -35.72
N ASP A 2 -10.75 14.21 -34.78
CA ASP A 2 -10.87 14.42 -33.34
C ASP A 2 -9.52 14.94 -32.78
N GLN A 3 -9.54 16.13 -32.17
CA GLN A 3 -8.36 16.82 -31.62
C GLN A 3 -8.35 16.76 -30.07
N SER A 4 -9.05 15.80 -29.45
CA SER A 4 -9.22 15.75 -28.00
C SER A 4 -8.17 14.94 -27.20
N ASP A 5 -7.13 14.37 -27.83
CA ASP A 5 -6.24 13.38 -27.19
C ASP A 5 -4.79 13.87 -26.95
N LYS A 6 -4.60 15.14 -26.58
CA LYS A 6 -3.25 15.70 -26.30
C LYS A 6 -3.08 16.46 -24.98
N SER A 7 -4.08 16.53 -24.11
CA SER A 7 -4.00 17.38 -22.90
C SER A 7 -4.15 16.62 -21.57
N LYS A 8 -3.84 15.33 -21.53
CA LYS A 8 -3.76 14.61 -20.25
C LYS A 8 -2.30 14.47 -19.83
N PRO A 9 -1.90 15.01 -18.67
CA PRO A 9 -0.54 14.85 -18.19
C PRO A 9 -0.24 13.35 -17.98
N PRO A 10 1.00 12.89 -18.24
CA PRO A 10 1.34 11.47 -18.27
C PRO A 10 1.18 10.78 -16.90
N LEU A 11 1.24 11.54 -15.80
CA LEU A 11 1.00 11.05 -14.45
C LEU A 11 -0.34 11.52 -13.90
N CYS A 12 -1.42 10.80 -14.23
CA CYS A 12 -2.70 10.97 -13.56
C CYS A 12 -2.85 9.94 -12.41
N HIS A 13 -2.60 10.37 -11.17
CA HIS A 13 -2.81 9.52 -9.98
C HIS A 13 -4.28 9.05 -9.90
N PHE A 14 -5.23 9.87 -10.35
CA PHE A 14 -6.65 9.52 -10.32
C PHE A 14 -6.99 8.33 -11.22
N GLU A 15 -6.45 8.27 -12.44
CA GLU A 15 -6.72 7.20 -13.41
C GLU A 15 -5.88 5.94 -13.15
N MET A 16 -4.71 6.08 -12.52
CA MET A 16 -3.77 4.97 -12.27
C MET A 16 -3.96 4.27 -10.91
N ASP A 17 -4.79 4.79 -10.01
CA ASP A 17 -5.06 4.12 -8.73
C ASP A 17 -6.03 2.94 -8.90
N VAL A 18 -5.51 1.74 -8.61
CA VAL A 18 -6.24 0.47 -8.72
C VAL A 18 -7.46 0.46 -7.79
N GLU A 19 -7.38 1.09 -6.62
CA GLU A 19 -8.50 1.14 -5.66
C GLU A 19 -9.71 1.89 -6.25
N ARG A 20 -9.46 3.02 -6.94
CA ARG A 20 -10.50 3.83 -7.57
C ARG A 20 -11.06 3.23 -8.85
N ARG A 21 -10.23 2.55 -9.65
CA ARG A 21 -10.72 1.80 -10.82
C ARG A 21 -11.72 0.72 -10.42
N CYS A 22 -11.59 0.18 -9.21
CA CYS A 22 -12.53 -0.77 -8.63
C CYS A 22 -13.67 -0.12 -7.81
N GLY A 23 -13.81 1.22 -7.83
CA GLY A 23 -14.90 1.95 -7.17
C GLY A 23 -14.70 2.25 -5.67
N PHE A 24 -13.50 2.02 -5.12
CA PHE A 24 -13.20 2.34 -3.72
C PHE A 24 -12.50 3.70 -3.59
N ASN A 25 -12.70 4.36 -2.44
CA ASN A 25 -11.96 5.57 -2.12
C ASN A 25 -10.46 5.23 -2.01
N ALA A 26 -9.68 5.77 -2.95
CA ALA A 26 -8.23 5.74 -2.91
C ALA A 26 -7.74 6.33 -1.58
N SER A 27 -7.01 5.50 -0.85
CA SER A 27 -6.34 5.97 0.37
C SER A 27 -5.20 6.93 -0.03
N ILE A 28 -5.07 8.04 0.70
CA ILE A 28 -4.03 9.06 0.44
C ILE A 28 -2.64 8.43 0.56
N GLY A 29 -1.73 8.76 -0.36
CA GLY A 29 -0.35 8.29 -0.33
C GLY A 29 -0.21 6.78 -0.59
N THR A 30 0.43 6.06 0.34
CA THR A 30 0.75 4.63 0.19
C THR A 30 -0.07 3.69 1.07
N PHE A 31 -1.11 4.23 1.71
CA PHE A 31 -2.06 3.42 2.48
C PHE A 31 -2.81 2.48 1.55
N ALA A 32 -3.02 1.23 1.97
CA ALA A 32 -3.92 0.30 1.29
C ALA A 32 -5.26 0.35 2.01
N ASN A 33 -6.36 0.44 1.27
CA ASN A 33 -7.69 0.47 1.86
C ASN A 33 -7.97 -0.89 2.55
N PRO A 34 -8.22 -0.93 3.87
CA PRO A 34 -8.43 -2.18 4.60
C PRO A 34 -9.62 -2.99 4.07
N TRP A 35 -10.72 -2.32 3.71
CA TRP A 35 -11.92 -2.98 3.20
C TRP A 35 -11.70 -3.59 1.82
N PHE A 36 -11.07 -2.85 0.91
CA PHE A 36 -10.76 -3.33 -0.43
C PHE A 36 -9.78 -4.51 -0.40
N SER A 37 -8.70 -4.37 0.37
CA SER A 37 -7.73 -5.46 0.54
C SER A 37 -8.34 -6.69 1.23
N GLY A 38 -9.26 -6.51 2.18
CA GLY A 38 -9.98 -7.59 2.84
C GLY A 38 -10.95 -8.32 1.90
N LEU A 39 -11.66 -7.59 1.04
CA LEU A 39 -12.55 -8.17 0.03
C LEU A 39 -11.75 -9.05 -0.96
N ILE A 40 -10.64 -8.53 -1.49
CA ILE A 40 -9.77 -9.29 -2.39
C ILE A 40 -9.21 -10.52 -1.68
N ALA A 41 -8.73 -10.36 -0.44
CA ALA A 41 -8.23 -11.47 0.37
C ALA A 41 -9.29 -12.55 0.61
N PHE A 42 -10.53 -12.16 0.85
CA PHE A 42 -11.66 -13.08 1.02
C PHE A 42 -11.92 -13.86 -0.26
N VAL A 43 -12.00 -13.18 -1.41
CA VAL A 43 -12.17 -13.83 -2.71
C VAL A 43 -11.01 -14.79 -3.01
N LEU A 44 -9.77 -14.38 -2.77
CA LEU A 44 -8.59 -15.24 -2.95
C LEU A 44 -8.63 -16.46 -2.03
N THR A 45 -9.08 -16.30 -0.79
CA THR A 45 -9.20 -17.40 0.18
C THR A 45 -10.27 -18.39 -0.25
N VAL A 46 -11.44 -17.91 -0.69
CA VAL A 46 -12.52 -18.77 -1.21
C VAL A 46 -12.04 -19.53 -2.44
N LEU A 47 -11.40 -18.83 -3.39
CA LEU A 47 -10.85 -19.46 -4.59
C LEU A 47 -9.79 -20.51 -4.25
N PHE A 48 -8.90 -20.21 -3.31
CA PHE A 48 -7.89 -21.15 -2.81
C PHE A 48 -8.54 -22.42 -2.25
N TYR A 49 -9.53 -22.29 -1.37
CA TYR A 49 -10.21 -23.45 -0.79
C TYR A 49 -11.03 -24.23 -1.82
N LEU A 50 -11.70 -23.55 -2.77
CA LEU A 50 -12.37 -24.22 -3.88
C LEU A 50 -11.37 -25.05 -4.70
N LEU A 51 -10.22 -24.47 -5.06
CA LEU A 51 -9.18 -25.18 -5.81
C LEU A 51 -8.63 -26.38 -5.03
N VAL A 52 -8.40 -26.22 -3.71
CA VAL A 52 -7.97 -27.32 -2.83
C VAL A 52 -9.00 -28.45 -2.78
N THR A 53 -10.30 -28.15 -2.84
CA THR A 53 -11.35 -29.20 -2.86
C THR A 53 -11.43 -29.98 -4.18
N PHE A 54 -10.98 -29.40 -5.30
CA PHE A 54 -10.92 -30.10 -6.59
C PHE A 54 -9.66 -30.96 -6.77
N LEU A 55 -8.63 -30.75 -5.95
CA LEU A 55 -7.39 -31.52 -5.99
C LEU A 55 -7.60 -32.91 -5.34
N PRO A 56 -6.88 -33.96 -5.80
CA PRO A 56 -6.91 -35.27 -5.16
C PRO A 56 -6.52 -35.19 -3.68
N THR A 57 -7.04 -36.12 -2.88
CA THR A 57 -6.68 -36.23 -1.46
C THR A 57 -5.18 -36.48 -1.35
N SER A 58 -4.48 -35.49 -0.81
CA SER A 58 -3.05 -35.51 -0.54
C SER A 58 -2.82 -34.98 0.87
N TYR A 59 -1.64 -35.21 1.43
CA TYR A 59 -1.24 -34.67 2.73
C TYR A 59 -1.47 -33.15 2.81
N TYR A 60 -1.18 -32.41 1.74
CA TYR A 60 -1.38 -30.95 1.69
C TYR A 60 -2.86 -30.55 1.72
N THR A 61 -3.71 -31.24 0.96
CA THR A 61 -5.16 -31.01 0.94
C THR A 61 -5.77 -31.23 2.33
N ASP A 62 -5.34 -32.29 3.00
CA ASP A 62 -5.76 -32.60 4.37
C ASP A 62 -5.24 -31.58 5.40
N LEU A 63 -4.03 -31.06 5.21
CA LEU A 63 -3.46 -30.01 6.06
C LEU A 63 -4.33 -28.75 6.06
N PHE A 64 -4.87 -28.35 4.91
CA PHE A 64 -5.69 -27.14 4.80
C PHE A 64 -7.16 -27.35 5.14
N LEU A 65 -7.71 -28.55 4.92
CA LEU A 65 -9.14 -28.83 5.12
C LEU A 65 -9.48 -29.42 6.49
N LYS A 66 -8.61 -30.25 7.09
CA LYS A 66 -8.96 -31.08 8.26
C LYS A 66 -8.39 -30.56 9.60
N ARG A 67 -7.61 -29.48 9.59
CA ARG A 67 -6.91 -28.95 10.79
C ARG A 67 -7.74 -27.98 11.64
N GLY A 68 -8.99 -27.71 11.27
CA GLY A 68 -9.92 -26.89 12.05
C GLY A 68 -9.95 -25.40 11.69
N PRO A 69 -10.75 -24.60 12.42
CA PRO A 69 -11.06 -23.21 12.06
C PRO A 69 -9.86 -22.25 12.11
N THR A 70 -8.87 -22.53 12.96
CA THR A 70 -7.66 -21.71 13.10
C THR A 70 -6.83 -21.69 11.83
N GLN A 71 -6.77 -22.82 11.10
CA GLN A 71 -6.06 -22.92 9.82
C GLN A 71 -6.72 -22.04 8.75
N HIS A 72 -8.04 -22.06 8.66
CA HIS A 72 -8.79 -21.20 7.73
C HIS A 72 -8.55 -19.71 8.01
N ALA A 73 -8.57 -19.31 9.28
CA ALA A 73 -8.28 -17.94 9.68
C ALA A 73 -6.83 -17.53 9.35
N ALA A 74 -5.85 -18.40 9.60
CA ALA A 74 -4.44 -18.13 9.30
C ALA A 74 -4.20 -17.97 7.79
N VAL A 75 -4.82 -18.81 6.95
CA VAL A 75 -4.74 -18.69 5.48
C VAL A 75 -5.36 -17.37 5.01
N PHE A 76 -6.53 -17.01 5.55
CA PHE A 76 -7.19 -15.74 5.23
C PHE A 76 -6.31 -14.52 5.58
N PHE A 77 -5.73 -14.49 6.78
CA PHE A 77 -4.79 -13.42 7.18
C PHE A 77 -3.54 -13.40 6.29
N GLY A 78 -3.03 -14.56 5.88
CA GLY A 78 -1.93 -14.67 4.93
C GLY A 78 -2.24 -14.03 3.57
N PHE A 79 -3.42 -14.33 2.99
CA PHE A 79 -3.87 -13.69 1.75
C PHE A 79 -4.12 -12.19 1.91
N TRP A 80 -4.59 -11.75 3.08
CA TRP A 80 -4.78 -10.34 3.36
C TRP A 80 -3.45 -9.59 3.43
N CYS A 81 -2.46 -10.13 4.16
CA CYS A 81 -1.08 -9.62 4.16
C CYS A 81 -0.52 -9.51 2.73
N LEU A 82 -0.64 -10.57 1.94
CA LEU A 82 -0.15 -10.59 0.55
C LEU A 82 -0.83 -9.50 -0.28
N THR A 83 -2.14 -9.35 -0.16
CA THR A 83 -2.91 -8.35 -0.89
C THR A 83 -2.46 -6.93 -0.52
N ILE A 84 -2.29 -6.63 0.78
CA ILE A 84 -1.80 -5.32 1.24
C ILE A 84 -0.41 -5.03 0.65
N LEU A 85 0.50 -6.01 0.68
CA LEU A 85 1.85 -5.85 0.14
C LEU A 85 1.86 -5.60 -1.37
N LEU A 86 1.04 -6.32 -2.13
CA LEU A 86 0.92 -6.13 -3.58
C LEU A 86 0.36 -4.75 -3.90
N LEU A 87 -0.73 -4.32 -3.24
CA LEU A 87 -1.30 -2.99 -3.42
C LEU A 87 -0.27 -1.90 -3.08
N LYS A 88 0.45 -2.03 -1.97
CA LYS A 88 1.52 -1.11 -1.59
C LYS A 88 2.64 -1.07 -2.63
N ARG A 89 3.06 -2.22 -3.16
CA ARG A 89 4.08 -2.30 -4.21
C ARG A 89 3.63 -1.57 -5.48
N HIS A 90 2.37 -1.70 -5.88
CA HIS A 90 1.82 -0.95 -7.01
C HIS A 90 1.82 0.56 -6.76
N LYS A 91 1.35 1.01 -5.59
CA LYS A 91 1.35 2.43 -5.22
C LYS A 91 2.77 3.02 -5.13
N LEU A 92 3.73 2.29 -4.55
CA LEU A 92 5.13 2.69 -4.49
C LEU A 92 5.76 2.79 -5.88
N ASN A 93 5.47 1.84 -6.77
CA ASN A 93 5.95 1.90 -8.15
C ASN A 93 5.38 3.11 -8.90
N LEU A 94 4.10 3.45 -8.67
CA LEU A 94 3.50 4.67 -9.23
C LEU A 94 4.21 5.93 -8.71
N GLN A 95 4.46 6.01 -7.40
CA GLN A 95 5.21 7.12 -6.79
C GLN A 95 6.65 7.21 -7.34
N ARG A 96 7.32 6.07 -7.54
CA ARG A 96 8.66 6.02 -8.15
C ARG A 96 8.69 6.51 -9.59
N ARG A 97 7.60 6.37 -10.37
CA ARG A 97 7.55 6.91 -11.74
C ARG A 97 7.68 8.42 -11.76
N ALA A 98 7.24 9.13 -10.71
CA ALA A 98 7.42 10.58 -10.61
C ALA A 98 8.90 10.99 -10.52
N LEU A 99 9.77 10.13 -9.98
CA LEU A 99 11.22 10.37 -9.95
C LEU A 99 11.88 10.27 -11.33
N ALA A 100 11.22 9.63 -12.31
CA ALA A 100 11.77 9.46 -13.64
C ALA A 100 11.56 10.68 -14.55
N TYR A 101 10.70 11.63 -14.14
CA TYR A 101 10.47 12.87 -14.88
C TYR A 101 11.26 14.01 -14.24
N ASP A 102 11.98 14.75 -15.06
CA ASP A 102 12.72 15.94 -14.62
C ASP A 102 11.74 17.04 -14.19
N ALA A 103 11.61 17.22 -12.87
CA ALA A 103 10.83 18.31 -12.28
C ALA A 103 11.58 19.65 -12.32
N ILE A 104 12.92 19.63 -12.33
CA ILE A 104 13.78 20.82 -12.28
C ILE A 104 14.62 20.85 -13.57
N PRO A 105 14.77 22.00 -14.25
CA PRO A 105 15.66 22.11 -15.40
C PRO A 105 17.10 21.74 -15.01
N SER A 106 17.70 20.78 -15.72
CA SER A 106 19.05 20.25 -15.47
C SER A 106 20.19 21.18 -15.93
N THR A 107 19.94 22.48 -16.07
CA THR A 107 20.96 23.49 -16.39
C THR A 107 21.83 23.78 -15.17
N HIS A 108 23.15 23.68 -15.33
CA HIS A 108 24.18 23.89 -14.29
C HIS A 108 24.13 25.26 -13.55
N HIS A 109 23.31 26.21 -14.02
CA HIS A 109 23.13 27.55 -13.46
C HIS A 109 21.69 27.86 -13.08
N PHE A 110 20.85 26.86 -12.84
CA PHE A 110 19.47 27.10 -12.41
C PHE A 110 19.44 27.73 -11.01
N ILE A 111 19.05 29.00 -10.95
CA ILE A 111 18.79 29.72 -9.70
C ILE A 111 17.27 29.80 -9.53
N LEU A 112 16.79 29.34 -8.37
CA LEU A 112 15.41 29.54 -7.94
C LEU A 112 15.18 31.02 -7.64
N SER A 113 14.64 31.73 -8.64
CA SER A 113 14.06 33.06 -8.48
C SER A 113 12.54 32.96 -8.42
N SER A 114 11.84 34.03 -8.05
CA SER A 114 10.37 34.08 -8.09
C SER A 114 9.82 33.72 -9.49
N GLN A 115 10.51 34.14 -10.56
CA GLN A 115 10.13 33.87 -11.94
C GLN A 115 10.41 32.41 -12.35
N THR A 116 11.54 31.83 -11.94
CA THR A 116 11.86 30.43 -12.23
C THR A 116 11.03 29.44 -11.39
N ALA A 117 10.58 29.86 -10.21
CA ALA A 117 9.69 29.08 -9.35
C ALA A 117 8.35 28.78 -10.02
N ASP A 118 7.73 29.76 -10.69
CA ASP A 118 6.47 29.56 -11.43
C ASP A 118 6.64 28.58 -12.60
N GLN A 119 7.81 28.59 -13.25
CA GLN A 119 8.14 27.65 -14.32
C GLN A 119 8.27 26.22 -13.79
N VAL A 120 8.87 26.01 -12.61
CA VAL A 120 8.95 24.69 -11.99
C VAL A 120 7.57 24.17 -11.59
N VAL A 121 6.73 25.02 -10.99
CA VAL A 121 5.34 24.65 -10.64
C VAL A 121 4.56 24.27 -11.90
N SER A 122 4.68 25.06 -12.98
CA SER A 122 4.01 24.75 -14.25
C SER A 122 4.47 23.41 -14.83
N LYS A 123 5.78 23.13 -14.84
CA LYS A 123 6.33 21.84 -15.27
C LYS A 123 5.84 20.65 -14.44
N LEU A 124 5.67 20.83 -13.13
CA LEU A 124 5.09 19.79 -12.27
C LEU A 124 3.64 19.46 -12.68
N HIS A 125 2.83 20.47 -12.99
CA HIS A 125 1.47 20.28 -13.49
C HIS A 125 1.40 19.74 -14.93
N GLU A 126 2.41 20.00 -15.76
CA GLU A 126 2.57 19.34 -17.06
C GLU A 126 2.89 17.84 -16.91
N ASN A 127 3.72 17.49 -15.93
CA ASN A 127 4.12 16.10 -15.67
C ASN A 127 3.03 15.29 -14.96
N ALA A 128 2.28 15.90 -14.03
CA ALA A 128 1.25 15.24 -13.24
C ALA A 128 -0.04 16.06 -13.12
N ALA A 129 -1.20 15.41 -13.28
CA ALA A 129 -2.51 16.07 -13.11
C ALA A 129 -2.69 16.61 -11.70
N ASP A 130 -2.27 15.80 -10.71
CA ASP A 130 -2.35 16.10 -9.29
C ASP A 130 -0.95 15.95 -8.66
N PRO A 131 -0.04 16.95 -8.80
CA PRO A 131 1.33 16.83 -8.29
C PRO A 131 1.37 16.68 -6.76
N GLU A 132 0.41 17.27 -6.05
CA GLU A 132 0.26 17.17 -4.59
C GLU A 132 0.07 15.73 -4.08
N ARG A 133 -0.39 14.82 -4.94
CA ARG A 133 -0.55 13.39 -4.57
C ARG A 133 0.76 12.61 -4.65
N PHE A 134 1.81 13.18 -5.26
CA PHE A 134 3.13 12.56 -5.32
C PHE A 134 4.02 13.14 -4.23
N ILE A 135 4.64 12.28 -3.42
CA ILE A 135 5.40 12.71 -2.23
C ILE A 135 6.49 13.72 -2.62
N VAL A 136 7.25 13.42 -3.69
CA VAL A 136 8.35 14.25 -4.17
C VAL A 136 7.85 15.59 -4.71
N TYR A 137 6.80 15.57 -5.53
CA TYR A 137 6.26 16.80 -6.13
C TYR A 137 5.59 17.69 -5.09
N ASN A 138 4.85 17.12 -4.13
CA ASN A 138 4.30 17.85 -3.01
C ASN A 138 5.40 18.55 -2.19
N ARG A 139 6.51 17.86 -1.90
CA ARG A 139 7.66 18.48 -1.21
C ARG A 139 8.26 19.65 -2.01
N ILE A 140 8.37 19.53 -3.34
CA ILE A 140 8.86 20.63 -4.20
C ILE A 140 7.88 21.81 -4.18
N LEU A 141 6.58 21.57 -4.31
CA LEU A 141 5.56 22.63 -4.27
C LEU A 141 5.57 23.37 -2.93
N VAL A 142 5.63 22.64 -1.82
CA VAL A 142 5.68 23.21 -0.48
C VAL A 142 6.97 23.99 -0.26
N ALA A 143 8.13 23.49 -0.73
CA ALA A 143 9.38 24.23 -0.68
C ALA A 143 9.31 25.56 -1.45
N ILE A 144 8.79 25.54 -2.69
CA ILE A 144 8.67 26.73 -3.53
C ILE A 144 7.71 27.76 -2.91
N SER A 145 6.54 27.30 -2.43
CA SER A 145 5.55 28.17 -1.78
C SER A 145 6.14 28.85 -0.54
N ASN A 146 6.89 28.12 0.28
CA ASN A 146 7.50 28.68 1.49
C ASN A 146 8.70 29.57 1.19
N LEU A 147 9.52 29.27 0.18
CA LEU A 147 10.59 30.18 -0.26
C LEU A 147 10.04 31.53 -0.74
N LYS A 148 8.88 31.54 -1.42
CA LYS A 148 8.20 32.78 -1.83
C LYS A 148 7.69 33.61 -0.65
N ASN A 149 7.30 32.95 0.46
CA ASN A 149 6.59 33.60 1.57
C ASN A 149 7.50 33.91 2.79
N LEU A 150 8.43 33.02 3.14
CA LEU A 150 9.25 33.10 4.38
C LEU A 150 10.60 33.80 4.17
N GLY A 151 11.13 33.80 2.94
CA GLY A 151 12.37 34.52 2.57
C GLY A 151 13.67 34.02 3.22
N ARG A 152 13.63 33.07 4.17
CA ARG A 152 14.80 32.47 4.83
C ARG A 152 14.93 30.99 4.46
N VAL A 153 16.12 30.62 3.98
CA VAL A 153 16.44 29.24 3.58
C VAL A 153 16.44 28.28 4.77
N SER A 154 16.85 28.74 5.96
CA SER A 154 16.86 27.92 7.19
C SER A 154 15.47 27.41 7.55
N ASP A 155 14.47 28.30 7.52
CA ASP A 155 13.10 27.95 7.90
C ASP A 155 12.48 26.92 6.94
N VAL A 156 12.91 26.95 5.67
CA VAL A 156 12.49 25.96 4.65
C VAL A 156 13.16 24.61 4.88
N ASP A 157 14.43 24.57 5.31
CA ASP A 157 15.10 23.31 5.66
C ASP A 157 14.41 22.60 6.83
N ASP A 158 14.15 23.34 7.91
CA ASP A 158 13.47 22.82 9.11
C ASP A 158 12.07 22.28 8.77
N MET A 159 11.31 23.02 7.96
CA MET A 159 10.00 22.58 7.50
C MET A 159 10.07 21.32 6.62
N LEU A 160 11.04 21.25 5.70
CA LEU A 160 11.22 20.09 4.82
C LEU A 160 11.65 18.83 5.59
N ARG A 161 12.40 18.98 6.68
CA ARG A 161 12.68 17.89 7.63
C ARG A 161 11.42 17.43 8.34
N SER A 162 10.64 18.37 8.89
CA SER A 162 9.37 18.03 9.56
C SER A 162 8.38 17.29 8.64
N ILE A 163 8.29 17.69 7.36
CA ILE A 163 7.48 16.98 6.37
C ILE A 163 8.02 15.58 6.10
N ALA A 164 9.34 15.41 5.99
CA ALA A 164 9.95 14.10 5.79
C ALA A 164 9.67 13.15 6.96
N ASP A 165 9.82 13.63 8.20
CA ASP A 165 9.52 12.85 9.41
C ASP A 165 8.05 12.44 9.48
N ARG A 166 7.14 13.34 9.06
CA ARG A 166 5.70 13.06 8.98
C ARG A 166 5.39 12.02 7.91
N ASP A 167 6.00 12.13 6.73
CA ASP A 167 5.82 11.16 5.65
C ASP A 167 6.32 9.78 6.10
N GLU A 168 7.49 9.70 6.73
CA GLU A 168 8.03 8.46 7.31
C GLU A 168 7.09 7.85 8.35
N SER A 169 6.62 8.65 9.31
CA SER A 169 5.68 8.21 10.35
C SER A 169 4.38 7.67 9.75
N ALA A 170 3.86 8.33 8.71
CA ALA A 170 2.67 7.89 7.99
C ALA A 170 2.93 6.57 7.24
N HIS A 171 4.11 6.43 6.61
CA HIS A 171 4.55 5.20 5.98
C HIS A 171 4.64 4.04 6.97
N GLU A 172 5.20 4.24 8.16
CA GLU A 172 5.27 3.21 9.19
C GLU A 172 3.87 2.81 9.69
N THR A 173 3.04 3.80 10.02
CA THR A 173 1.66 3.59 10.49
C THR A 173 0.83 2.78 9.50
N SER A 174 1.08 2.95 8.20
CA SER A 174 0.36 2.24 7.14
C SER A 174 0.60 0.72 7.12
N PHE A 175 1.57 0.20 7.88
CA PHE A 175 1.79 -1.23 8.12
C PHE A 175 1.10 -1.77 9.38
N GLY A 176 0.38 -0.94 10.14
CA GLY A 176 -0.24 -1.33 11.41
C GLY A 176 -1.11 -2.59 11.32
N LEU A 177 -1.92 -2.72 10.27
CA LEU A 177 -2.75 -3.92 10.07
C LEU A 177 -1.90 -5.18 9.80
N LEU A 178 -0.81 -5.04 9.03
CA LEU A 178 0.10 -6.13 8.73
C LEU A 178 0.86 -6.58 9.99
N ASN A 179 1.28 -5.63 10.83
CA ASN A 179 1.87 -5.92 12.15
C ASN A 179 0.88 -6.66 13.05
N GLY A 180 -0.41 -6.27 13.01
CA GLY A 180 -1.49 -6.98 13.71
C GLY A 180 -1.61 -8.45 13.27
N PHE A 181 -1.56 -8.72 11.97
CA PHE A 181 -1.60 -10.10 11.45
C PHE A 181 -0.32 -10.90 11.76
N LEU A 182 0.85 -10.27 11.70
CA LEU A 182 2.12 -10.91 12.10
C LEU A 182 2.09 -11.38 13.55
N TRP A 183 1.37 -10.68 14.42
CA TRP A 183 1.12 -11.12 15.80
C TRP A 183 -0.01 -12.17 15.90
N ALA A 184 -1.11 -12.00 15.16
CA ALA A 184 -2.28 -12.86 15.28
C ALA A 184 -2.06 -14.28 14.73
N ILE A 185 -1.31 -14.46 13.63
CA ILE A 185 -1.10 -15.76 13.00
C ILE A 185 -0.39 -16.76 13.95
N PRO A 186 0.73 -16.40 14.63
CA PRO A 186 1.34 -17.28 15.63
C PRO A 186 0.41 -17.65 16.78
N VAL A 187 -0.38 -16.69 17.27
CA VAL A 187 -1.36 -16.94 18.35
C VAL A 187 -2.43 -17.93 17.90
N LEU A 188 -2.96 -17.78 16.69
CA LEU A 188 -3.88 -18.76 16.09
C LEU A 188 -3.24 -20.14 15.93
N GLY A 189 -1.95 -20.20 15.57
CA GLY A 189 -1.18 -21.43 15.49
C GLY A 189 -1.10 -22.14 16.84
N PHE A 190 -0.76 -21.40 17.91
CA PHE A 190 -0.75 -21.92 19.28
C PHE A 190 -2.14 -22.41 19.73
N ILE A 191 -3.21 -21.66 19.44
CA ILE A 191 -4.57 -22.10 19.74
C ILE A 191 -4.89 -23.41 19.00
N GLY A 192 -4.50 -23.52 17.73
CA GLY A 192 -4.70 -24.73 16.93
C GLY A 192 -3.99 -25.96 17.48
N THR A 193 -2.74 -25.80 17.97
CA THR A 193 -2.01 -26.92 18.58
C THR A 193 -2.62 -27.36 19.91
N VAL A 194 -3.01 -26.42 20.77
CA VAL A 194 -3.68 -26.72 22.05
C VAL A 194 -4.99 -27.47 21.81
N LEU A 195 -5.81 -27.04 20.84
CA LEU A 195 -7.03 -27.74 20.46
C LEU A 195 -6.76 -29.15 19.94
N GLY A 196 -5.75 -29.32 19.07
CA GLY A 196 -5.38 -30.63 18.54
C GLY A 196 -4.88 -31.61 19.62
N LEU A 197 -4.08 -31.13 20.56
CA LEU A 197 -3.64 -31.92 21.72
C LEU A 197 -4.82 -32.28 22.63
N GLY A 198 -5.72 -31.33 22.92
CA GLY A 198 -6.91 -31.57 23.71
C GLY A 198 -7.84 -32.64 23.10
N GLN A 199 -8.06 -32.59 21.79
CA GLN A 199 -8.83 -33.61 21.06
C GLN A 199 -8.18 -34.99 21.12
N SER A 200 -6.84 -35.04 21.01
CA SER A 200 -6.10 -36.30 21.07
C SER A 200 -6.18 -36.95 22.46
N ILE A 201 -6.08 -36.14 23.52
CA ILE A 201 -6.22 -36.59 24.91
C ILE A 201 -7.66 -37.09 25.18
N ALA A 202 -8.67 -36.33 24.73
CA ALA A 202 -10.07 -36.73 24.88
C ALA A 202 -10.38 -38.05 24.17
N SER A 203 -9.86 -38.25 22.95
CA SER A 203 -10.03 -39.49 22.20
C SER A 203 -9.32 -40.68 22.86
N PHE A 204 -8.21 -40.46 23.57
CA PHE A 204 -7.54 -41.53 24.32
C PHE A 204 -8.31 -41.89 25.58
N SER A 205 -8.82 -40.89 26.31
CA SER A 205 -9.65 -41.11 27.50
C SER A 205 -10.90 -41.92 27.17
N SER A 206 -11.56 -41.67 26.04
CA SER A 206 -12.77 -42.41 25.65
C SER A 206 -12.54 -43.87 25.24
N LEU A 207 -11.29 -44.29 25.03
CA LEU A 207 -10.94 -45.69 24.77
C LEU A 207 -10.66 -46.48 26.06
N LEU A 208 -10.49 -45.78 27.19
CA LEU A 208 -10.23 -46.38 28.50
C LEU A 208 -11.50 -46.62 29.32
N ASP A 209 -12.61 -45.97 28.94
CA ASP A 209 -13.96 -46.20 29.47
C ASP A 209 -14.69 -47.31 28.68
#